data_AF-A0A2C5Z1C3-F1
#
_entry.id   AF-A0A2C5Z1C3-F1
#
_cell.length_a   1.000
_cell.length_b   1.000
_cell.length_c   1.000
_cell.angle_alpha   90.00
_cell.angle_beta   90.00
_cell.angle_gamma   90.00
#
_symmetry.space_group_name_H-M   'P 1'
#
loop_
_entity.id
_entity.type
_entity.pdbx_description
1 polymer ?
#
loop_
_entity_poly.entity_id
_entity_poly.type
_entity_poly.pdbx_seq_one_letter_code
_entity_poly.pdbx_strand_id
1 'polypeptide(L)'
;MSTLGQEFLTLGVNVILTLSIDGMMFVHSVSLRWALYHEERLEYNTNIRLLTSSRKSGPNQWYSNAATLFFLVLSYGSSSVLLLLIGDTHSPFFADKEGHPAQPALNAIALIGLGIALAGQALIAVWCLISSSHLIPTWSSNPLNTTLAAMQIGNLSHRPGRSMVSVHQRRQHSILGSYPLKGQGTMIRTQRTVCCILVFLWFLAAAAMAWLVSIMIIARERSGVKCWRPALKWSITSNCSWNWTSFPGGPALFTSPHTYGQQIVINLVFTTAVQGLQTIGLHCVELIVNMSRDESSWRSAYCETRRGAKGLQLSASPFRAAISSWENAVLLVAKAALHWAASQAMASYGYPLLNGDIVATVVVFVYPRIALYALLAFLLAVFATYLALRRPSGCQPATMGHLQTIADLVDDWETDEDGHCRPVESSRADVEAMSDYLSITDE
;
A
#
# COMPACT_ATOMS: atom_id res chain seq x y z
N MET A 1 9.86 0.41 31.57
CA MET A 1 9.42 -0.52 30.51
C MET A 1 10.66 -1.21 29.96
N SER A 2 10.62 -2.51 29.66
CA SER A 2 11.77 -3.17 28.98
C SER A 2 11.91 -2.65 27.55
N THR A 3 13.13 -2.70 26.99
CA THR A 3 13.41 -2.30 25.60
C THR A 3 12.53 -3.06 24.60
N LEU A 4 12.32 -4.36 24.84
CA LEU A 4 11.42 -5.21 24.07
C LEU A 4 9.96 -4.72 24.14
N GLY A 5 9.49 -4.32 25.32
CA GLY A 5 8.13 -3.78 25.49
C GLY A 5 7.90 -2.50 24.70
N GLN A 6 8.92 -1.63 24.62
CA GLN A 6 8.87 -0.42 23.80
C GLN A 6 8.80 -0.73 22.31
N GLU A 7 9.61 -1.69 21.85
CA GLU A 7 9.61 -2.12 20.46
C GLU A 7 8.24 -2.69 20.05
N PHE A 8 7.64 -3.54 20.88
CA PHE A 8 6.29 -4.04 20.65
C PHE A 8 5.22 -2.95 20.70
N LEU A 9 5.36 -1.97 21.59
CA LEU A 9 4.45 -0.82 21.64
C LEU A 9 4.52 -0.02 20.32
N THR A 10 5.72 0.27 19.82
CA THR A 10 5.87 0.98 18.53
C THR A 10 5.30 0.18 17.37
N LEU A 11 5.44 -1.15 17.39
CA LEU A 11 4.82 -2.01 16.38
C LEU A 11 3.30 -1.96 16.47
N GLY A 12 2.72 -2.07 17.67
CA GLY A 12 1.29 -1.99 17.92
C GLY A 12 0.69 -0.67 17.44
N VAL A 13 1.35 0.45 17.75
CA VAL A 13 0.95 1.79 17.25
C VAL A 13 0.95 1.83 15.72
N ASN A 14 2.01 1.33 15.07
CA ASN A 14 2.07 1.30 13.60
C ASN A 14 0.98 0.41 12.98
N VAL A 15 0.64 -0.73 13.61
CA VAL A 15 -0.45 -1.60 13.13
C VAL A 15 -1.81 -0.89 13.23
N ILE A 16 -2.13 -0.30 14.38
CA ILE A 16 -3.38 0.46 14.57
C ILE A 16 -3.45 1.62 13.58
N LEU A 17 -2.36 2.37 13.45
CA LEU A 17 -2.25 3.50 12.54
C LEU A 17 -2.49 3.07 11.09
N THR A 18 -1.87 1.97 10.66
CA THR A 18 -2.03 1.43 9.30
C THR A 18 -3.49 1.06 9.03
N LEU A 19 -4.16 0.39 9.98
CA LEU A 19 -5.57 0.01 9.83
C LEU A 19 -6.50 1.24 9.75
N SER A 20 -6.29 2.24 10.60
CA SER A 20 -7.08 3.48 10.59
C SER A 20 -6.90 4.24 9.28
N ILE A 21 -5.65 4.38 8.82
CA ILE A 21 -5.32 5.07 7.57
C ILE A 21 -5.91 4.33 6.37
N ASP A 22 -5.74 3.01 6.28
CA ASP A 22 -6.26 2.23 5.15
C ASP A 22 -7.81 2.32 5.09
N GLY A 23 -8.50 2.38 6.22
CA GLY A 23 -9.94 2.62 6.28
C GLY A 23 -10.37 3.99 5.73
N MET A 24 -9.68 5.07 6.13
CA MET A 24 -9.97 6.42 5.61
C MET A 24 -9.64 6.54 4.12
N MET A 25 -8.51 5.94 3.70
CA MET A 25 -8.06 5.94 2.32
C MET A 25 -8.94 5.08 1.40
N PHE A 26 -9.61 4.07 1.93
CA PHE A 26 -10.62 3.30 1.21
C PHE A 26 -11.80 4.19 0.79
N VAL A 27 -12.32 5.01 1.70
CA VAL A 27 -13.42 5.95 1.42
C VAL A 27 -13.01 6.94 0.32
N HIS A 28 -11.82 7.53 0.46
CA HIS A 28 -11.25 8.43 -0.55
C HIS A 28 -11.13 7.74 -1.92
N SER A 29 -10.64 6.50 -1.94
CA SER A 29 -10.45 5.73 -3.17
C SER A 29 -11.76 5.41 -3.90
N VAL A 30 -12.81 5.03 -3.16
CA VAL A 30 -14.13 4.75 -3.74
C VAL A 30 -14.76 6.03 -4.29
N SER A 31 -14.65 7.14 -3.55
CA SER A 31 -15.13 8.45 -4.00
C SER A 31 -14.44 8.90 -5.28
N LEU A 32 -13.11 8.81 -5.34
CA LEU A 32 -12.34 9.16 -6.53
C LEU A 32 -12.71 8.28 -7.74
N ARG A 33 -12.89 6.97 -7.54
CA ARG A 33 -13.28 6.05 -8.61
C ARG A 33 -14.59 6.50 -9.28
N TRP A 34 -15.61 6.82 -8.49
CA TRP A 34 -16.89 7.28 -9.02
C TRP A 34 -16.84 8.70 -9.56
N ALA A 35 -16.02 9.58 -8.99
CA ALA A 35 -15.76 10.90 -9.57
C ALA A 35 -15.12 10.81 -10.98
N LEU A 36 -14.19 9.87 -11.18
CA LEU A 36 -13.58 9.62 -12.50
C LEU A 36 -14.55 8.98 -13.48
N TYR A 37 -15.49 8.16 -12.98
CA TYR A 37 -16.54 7.57 -13.81
C TYR A 37 -17.46 8.64 -14.39
N HIS A 38 -17.92 9.58 -13.56
CA HIS A 38 -18.74 10.73 -14.01
C HIS A 38 -17.98 11.72 -14.91
N GLU A 39 -16.65 11.57 -15.01
CA GLU A 39 -15.81 12.30 -15.96
C GLU A 39 -15.47 11.52 -17.22
N GLU A 40 -16.01 10.30 -17.39
CA GLU A 40 -15.68 9.40 -18.51
C GLU A 40 -14.18 9.05 -18.60
N ARG A 41 -13.47 9.14 -17.46
CA ARG A 41 -12.03 8.88 -17.35
C ARG A 41 -11.70 7.58 -16.62
N LEU A 42 -12.71 6.83 -16.18
CA LEU A 42 -12.54 5.56 -15.49
C LEU A 42 -12.42 4.40 -16.48
N GLU A 43 -11.18 4.00 -16.80
CA GLU A 43 -10.92 2.80 -17.63
C GLU A 43 -10.76 1.52 -16.81
N TYR A 44 -10.18 1.63 -15.61
CA TYR A 44 -9.83 0.51 -14.74
C TYR A 44 -10.53 0.65 -13.40
N ASN A 45 -10.93 -0.47 -12.80
CA ASN A 45 -11.47 -0.53 -11.44
C ASN A 45 -10.48 0.06 -10.43
N THR A 46 -9.20 -0.29 -10.58
CA THR A 46 -8.12 0.20 -9.72
C THR A 46 -7.32 1.32 -10.40
N ASN A 47 -7.20 2.47 -9.74
CA ASN A 47 -6.39 3.61 -10.19
C ASN A 47 -5.40 4.06 -9.12
N ILE A 48 -4.33 4.74 -9.52
CA ILE A 48 -3.37 5.33 -8.58
C ILE A 48 -3.98 6.60 -7.99
N ARG A 49 -4.67 6.43 -6.86
CA ARG A 49 -5.44 7.51 -6.22
C ARG A 49 -4.65 8.78 -5.88
N LEU A 50 -3.34 8.66 -5.65
CA LEU A 50 -2.48 9.80 -5.32
C LEU A 50 -2.05 10.61 -6.55
N LEU A 51 -2.07 10.00 -7.74
CA LEU A 51 -1.62 10.62 -8.99
C LEU A 51 -2.78 10.92 -9.95
N THR A 52 -3.96 10.38 -9.67
CA THR A 52 -5.16 10.60 -10.49
C THR A 52 -6.12 11.52 -9.74
N SER A 53 -6.52 12.62 -10.37
CA SER A 53 -7.47 13.59 -9.80
C SER A 53 -8.67 13.81 -10.69
N SER A 54 -9.80 14.12 -10.06
CA SER A 54 -11.01 14.64 -10.69
C SER A 54 -10.85 16.14 -10.96
N ARG A 55 -11.45 16.64 -12.05
CA ARG A 55 -11.58 18.06 -12.38
C ARG A 55 -12.86 18.67 -11.81
N LYS A 56 -13.92 17.88 -11.64
CA LYS A 56 -15.26 18.34 -11.25
C LYS A 56 -15.58 18.16 -9.77
N SER A 57 -14.97 17.17 -9.10
CA SER A 57 -15.24 16.87 -7.69
C SER A 57 -14.17 17.50 -6.80
N GLY A 58 -14.55 18.55 -6.06
CA GLY A 58 -13.72 19.24 -5.05
C GLY A 58 -12.90 18.32 -4.13
N PRO A 59 -13.50 17.35 -3.42
CA PRO A 59 -12.77 16.47 -2.51
C PRO A 59 -11.78 15.54 -3.23
N ASN A 60 -11.92 15.36 -4.54
CA ASN A 60 -11.08 14.48 -5.37
C ASN A 60 -10.16 15.25 -6.32
N GLN A 61 -10.03 16.57 -6.14
CA GLN A 61 -9.09 17.39 -6.93
C GLN A 61 -7.63 17.14 -6.50
N TRP A 62 -6.70 17.61 -7.34
CA TRP A 62 -5.28 17.41 -7.13
C TRP A 62 -4.78 17.95 -5.78
N TYR A 63 -5.33 19.07 -5.30
CA TYR A 63 -4.95 19.65 -4.02
C TYR A 63 -5.40 18.77 -2.84
N SER A 64 -6.58 18.15 -2.93
CA SER A 64 -7.08 17.22 -1.91
C SER A 64 -6.23 15.95 -1.89
N ASN A 65 -5.86 15.42 -3.05
CA ASN A 65 -4.93 14.29 -3.14
C ASN A 65 -3.55 14.63 -2.55
N ALA A 66 -3.04 15.83 -2.83
CA ALA A 66 -1.78 16.30 -2.27
C ALA A 66 -1.85 16.48 -0.75
N ALA A 67 -2.96 17.02 -0.23
CA ALA A 67 -3.21 17.13 1.21
C ALA A 67 -3.31 15.74 1.86
N THR A 68 -4.03 14.81 1.22
CA THR A 68 -4.12 13.42 1.66
C THR A 68 -2.74 12.77 1.72
N LEU A 69 -1.89 12.97 0.71
CA LEU A 69 -0.52 12.48 0.71
C LEU A 69 0.31 13.11 1.83
N PHE A 70 0.19 14.43 2.02
CA PHE A 70 0.92 15.16 3.05
C PHE A 70 0.59 14.62 4.45
N PHE A 71 -0.70 14.51 4.78
CA PHE A 71 -1.13 14.00 6.09
C PHE A 71 -0.73 12.53 6.27
N LEU A 72 -0.86 11.71 5.23
CA LEU A 72 -0.43 10.32 5.25
C LEU A 72 1.07 10.18 5.59
N VAL A 73 1.91 10.96 4.93
CA VAL A 73 3.36 11.00 5.18
C VAL A 73 3.67 11.54 6.57
N LEU A 74 2.98 12.59 7.00
CA LEU A 74 3.11 13.18 8.33
C LEU A 74 2.69 12.20 9.44
N SER A 75 1.65 11.39 9.25
CA SER A 75 1.22 10.37 10.22
C SER A 75 2.32 9.34 10.49
N TYR A 76 2.89 8.74 9.45
CA TYR A 76 3.96 7.74 9.63
C TYR A 76 5.25 8.36 10.17
N GLY A 77 5.63 9.54 9.65
CA GLY A 77 6.78 10.29 10.15
C GLY A 77 6.66 10.64 11.64
N SER A 78 5.50 11.18 12.03
CA SER A 78 5.19 11.52 13.43
C SER A 78 5.16 10.29 14.34
N SER A 79 4.54 9.19 13.89
CA SER A 79 4.50 7.93 14.65
C SER A 79 5.91 7.39 14.93
N SER A 80 6.84 7.62 14.02
CA SER A 80 8.20 7.08 14.10
C SER A 80 9.12 7.82 15.05
N VAL A 81 8.82 9.09 15.35
CA VAL A 81 9.49 9.91 16.37
C VAL A 81 8.63 10.13 17.61
N LEU A 82 7.52 9.39 17.75
CA LEU A 82 6.55 9.53 18.83
C LEU A 82 7.17 9.19 20.19
N LEU A 83 8.01 8.15 20.24
CA LEU A 83 8.75 7.75 21.43
C LEU A 83 10.20 8.24 21.33
N LEU A 84 10.57 9.13 22.24
CA LEU A 84 11.94 9.58 22.45
C LEU A 84 12.61 8.67 23.48
N LEU A 85 13.79 8.15 23.18
CA LEU A 85 14.60 7.45 24.19
C LEU A 85 15.46 8.47 24.94
N ILE A 86 15.27 8.57 26.25
CA ILE A 86 16.10 9.41 27.11
C ILE A 86 17.13 8.51 27.79
N GLY A 87 18.41 8.71 27.47
CA GLY A 87 19.52 8.04 28.15
C GLY A 87 19.89 8.73 29.46
N ASP A 88 20.87 8.20 30.19
CA ASP A 88 21.33 8.79 31.44
C ASP A 88 22.40 9.88 31.19
N THR A 89 22.49 10.86 32.08
CA THR A 89 23.43 11.99 32.07
C THR A 89 24.90 11.56 31.93
N HIS A 90 25.29 10.42 32.49
CA HIS A 90 26.65 9.89 32.39
C HIS A 90 26.90 9.05 31.14
N SER A 91 25.84 8.55 30.50
CA SER A 91 25.94 7.69 29.32
C SER A 91 24.69 7.83 28.44
N PRO A 92 24.53 8.95 27.71
CA PRO A 92 23.25 9.33 27.09
C PRO A 92 22.74 8.39 25.99
N PHE A 93 23.53 7.39 25.61
CA PHE A 93 23.17 6.36 24.64
C PHE A 93 23.19 4.94 25.21
N PHE A 94 23.62 4.77 26.45
CA PHE A 94 23.84 3.45 27.06
C PHE A 94 22.88 3.26 28.22
N ALA A 95 22.54 2.01 28.50
CA ALA A 95 21.99 1.67 29.79
C ALA A 95 23.03 2.05 30.85
N ASP A 96 22.59 2.61 31.97
CA ASP A 96 23.45 2.92 33.10
C ASP A 96 24.27 1.66 33.50
N LYS A 97 25.42 1.83 34.17
CA LYS A 97 26.24 0.74 34.70
C LYS A 97 25.45 -0.23 35.58
N GLU A 98 24.30 0.21 36.11
CA GLU A 98 23.34 -0.58 36.88
C GLU A 98 22.28 -1.32 36.03
N GLY A 99 22.34 -1.21 34.70
CA GLY A 99 21.45 -1.92 33.77
C GLY A 99 20.06 -1.28 33.62
N HIS A 100 19.85 -0.05 34.10
CA HIS A 100 18.58 0.63 33.95
C HIS A 100 18.35 1.05 32.48
N PRO A 101 17.24 0.61 31.85
CA PRO A 101 16.94 0.93 30.46
C PRO A 101 16.60 2.42 30.32
N ALA A 102 17.01 3.01 29.19
CA ALA A 102 16.57 4.35 28.77
C ALA A 102 15.05 4.49 28.91
N GLN A 103 14.59 5.58 29.53
CA GLN A 103 13.17 5.76 29.79
C GLN A 103 12.49 6.28 28.51
N PRO A 104 11.42 5.63 28.03
CA PRO A 104 10.65 6.13 26.90
C PRO A 104 9.88 7.38 27.35
N ALA A 105 10.09 8.49 26.66
CA ALA A 105 9.30 9.70 26.81
C ALA A 105 8.47 9.96 25.55
N LEU A 106 7.32 10.61 25.74
CA LEU A 106 6.43 10.97 24.64
C LEU A 106 6.89 12.29 24.02
N ASN A 107 7.08 12.31 22.70
CA ASN A 107 7.35 13.53 21.97
C ASN A 107 6.04 14.27 21.68
N ALA A 108 5.79 15.36 22.42
CA ALA A 108 4.57 16.15 22.30
C ALA A 108 4.36 16.73 20.89
N ILE A 109 5.42 17.17 20.22
CA ILE A 109 5.33 17.74 18.85
C ILE A 109 4.93 16.65 17.86
N ALA A 110 5.51 15.45 18.00
CA ALA A 110 5.14 14.30 17.18
C ALA A 110 3.69 13.88 17.43
N LEU A 111 3.24 13.89 18.69
CA LEU A 111 1.84 13.58 19.03
C LEU A 111 0.87 14.58 18.39
N ILE A 112 1.17 15.88 18.45
CA ILE A 112 0.38 16.93 17.80
C ILE A 112 0.38 16.73 16.29
N GLY A 113 1.54 16.46 15.68
CA GLY A 113 1.68 16.19 14.25
C GLY A 113 0.85 14.99 13.81
N LEU A 114 0.87 13.91 14.59
CA LEU A 114 0.06 12.71 14.36
C LEU A 114 -1.44 13.02 14.46
N GLY A 115 -1.85 13.80 15.46
CA GLY A 115 -3.25 14.23 15.64
C GLY A 115 -3.75 15.08 14.48
N ILE A 116 -2.97 16.08 14.04
CA ILE A 116 -3.29 16.92 12.88
C ILE A 116 -3.41 16.06 11.62
N ALA A 117 -2.48 15.13 11.43
CA ALA A 117 -2.48 14.26 10.26
C ALA A 117 -3.72 13.36 10.21
N LEU A 118 -4.06 12.69 11.32
CA LEU A 118 -5.24 11.84 11.40
C LEU A 118 -6.54 12.63 11.27
N ALA A 119 -6.63 13.81 11.90
CA ALA A 119 -7.78 14.70 11.74
C ALA A 119 -7.93 15.16 10.30
N GLY A 120 -6.82 15.52 9.63
CA GLY A 120 -6.82 15.90 8.21
C GLY A 120 -7.31 14.78 7.29
N GLN A 121 -6.83 13.55 7.49
CA GLN A 121 -7.33 12.37 6.76
C GLN A 121 -8.83 12.14 6.99
N ALA A 122 -9.28 12.22 8.24
CA ALA A 122 -10.67 12.02 8.61
C ALA A 122 -11.57 13.09 7.99
N LEU A 123 -11.16 14.35 8.02
CA LEU A 123 -11.90 15.45 7.41
C LEU A 123 -12.06 15.26 5.90
N ILE A 124 -11.01 14.84 5.19
CA ILE A 124 -11.09 14.57 3.75
C ILE A 124 -12.01 13.37 3.47
N ALA A 125 -11.91 12.29 4.26
CA ALA A 125 -12.78 11.13 4.13
C ALA A 125 -14.26 11.48 4.38
N VAL A 126 -14.54 12.28 5.41
CA VAL A 126 -15.90 12.79 5.71
C VAL A 126 -16.39 13.70 4.60
N TRP A 127 -15.53 14.58 4.06
CA TRP A 127 -15.89 15.43 2.92
C TRP A 127 -16.25 14.59 1.69
N CYS A 128 -15.49 13.52 1.41
CA CYS A 128 -15.83 12.56 0.37
C CYS A 128 -17.21 11.93 0.58
N LEU A 129 -17.53 11.51 1.81
CA LEU A 129 -18.84 10.90 2.13
C LEU A 129 -19.97 11.90 1.95
N ILE A 130 -19.84 13.12 2.46
CA ILE A 130 -20.89 14.13 2.38
C ILE A 130 -21.12 14.57 0.94
N SER A 131 -20.05 14.85 0.19
CA SER A 131 -20.18 15.40 -1.16
C SER A 131 -20.46 14.35 -2.24
N SER A 132 -20.12 13.07 -2.03
CA SER A 132 -20.21 12.03 -3.07
C SER A 132 -21.15 10.88 -2.73
N SER A 133 -21.82 10.87 -1.56
CA SER A 133 -22.74 9.79 -1.15
C SER A 133 -23.78 9.44 -2.20
N HIS A 134 -24.42 10.45 -2.81
CA HIS A 134 -25.46 10.25 -3.83
C HIS A 134 -24.90 9.83 -5.20
N LEU A 135 -23.60 10.03 -5.44
CA LEU A 135 -22.95 9.73 -6.72
C LEU A 135 -22.27 8.35 -6.74
N ILE A 136 -22.22 7.66 -5.59
CA ILE A 136 -21.57 6.37 -5.40
C ILE A 136 -22.64 5.27 -5.45
N PRO A 137 -22.79 4.55 -6.58
CA PRO A 137 -23.76 3.45 -6.69
C PRO A 137 -23.34 2.22 -5.89
N THR A 138 -22.04 1.98 -5.70
CA THR A 138 -21.54 0.82 -4.94
C THR A 138 -20.22 1.10 -4.23
N TRP A 139 -20.15 0.59 -2.99
CA TRP A 139 -18.95 0.58 -2.15
C TRP A 139 -18.11 -0.70 -2.32
N SER A 140 -18.54 -1.61 -3.20
CA SER A 140 -17.79 -2.83 -3.48
C SER A 140 -16.48 -2.51 -4.20
N SER A 141 -15.40 -3.19 -3.81
CA SER A 141 -14.14 -3.17 -4.56
C SER A 141 -14.07 -4.23 -5.66
N ASN A 142 -15.08 -5.10 -5.75
CA ASN A 142 -15.11 -6.14 -6.77
C ASN A 142 -15.24 -5.49 -8.16
N PRO A 143 -14.35 -5.80 -9.11
CA PRO A 143 -14.39 -5.20 -10.44
C PRO A 143 -15.69 -5.54 -11.20
N LEU A 144 -16.33 -6.67 -10.91
CA LEU A 144 -17.59 -7.09 -11.54
C LEU A 144 -18.77 -6.25 -11.05
N ASN A 145 -18.91 -6.07 -9.73
CA ASN A 145 -19.95 -5.21 -9.15
C ASN A 145 -19.78 -3.76 -9.63
N THR A 146 -18.53 -3.30 -9.72
CA THR A 146 -18.21 -1.97 -10.26
C THR A 146 -18.61 -1.85 -11.74
N THR A 147 -18.34 -2.88 -12.54
CA THR A 147 -18.71 -2.91 -13.96
C THR A 147 -20.23 -2.94 -14.13
N LEU A 148 -20.94 -3.77 -13.37
CA LEU A 148 -22.40 -3.86 -13.39
C LEU A 148 -23.06 -2.52 -13.02
N ALA A 149 -22.62 -1.91 -11.91
CA ALA A 149 -23.11 -0.61 -11.48
C ALA A 149 -22.86 0.48 -12.55
N ALA A 150 -21.70 0.43 -13.21
CA ALA A 150 -21.38 1.36 -14.30
C ALA A 150 -22.22 1.10 -15.56
N MET A 151 -22.57 -0.15 -15.86
CA MET A 151 -23.48 -0.49 -16.96
C MET A 151 -24.90 -0.01 -16.68
N GLN A 152 -25.40 -0.17 -15.45
CA GLN A 152 -26.73 0.29 -15.04
C GLN A 152 -26.90 1.82 -15.13
N ILE A 153 -25.83 2.58 -14.90
CA ILE A 153 -25.85 4.04 -15.07
C ILE A 153 -25.81 4.44 -16.56
N GLY A 154 -25.31 3.57 -17.44
CA GLY A 154 -25.42 3.73 -18.90
C GLY A 154 -24.17 4.24 -19.65
N ASN A 155 -23.05 4.51 -18.98
CA ASN A 155 -21.82 4.92 -19.69
C ASN A 155 -20.99 3.73 -20.19
N LEU A 156 -21.28 2.52 -19.72
CA LEU A 156 -20.67 1.28 -20.19
C LEU A 156 -21.72 0.41 -20.86
N SER A 157 -21.45 0.00 -22.08
CA SER A 157 -22.29 -0.93 -22.83
C SER A 157 -21.44 -2.06 -23.40
N HIS A 158 -22.02 -3.26 -23.43
CA HIS A 158 -21.40 -4.42 -24.06
C HIS A 158 -21.21 -4.17 -25.56
N ARG A 159 -20.00 -4.39 -26.07
CA ARG A 159 -19.70 -4.24 -27.50
C ARG A 159 -19.79 -5.62 -28.20
N PRO A 160 -20.72 -5.82 -29.14
CA PRO A 160 -20.86 -7.11 -29.80
C PRO A 160 -19.59 -7.49 -30.57
N GLY A 161 -19.27 -8.79 -30.59
CA GLY A 161 -18.11 -9.33 -31.30
C GLY A 161 -16.76 -9.18 -30.60
N ARG A 162 -16.74 -8.71 -29.34
CA ARG A 162 -15.52 -8.61 -28.50
C ARG A 162 -15.43 -9.70 -27.42
N SER A 163 -16.31 -10.70 -27.46
CA SER A 163 -16.19 -11.88 -26.61
C SER A 163 -14.83 -12.55 -26.84
N MET A 164 -14.22 -13.04 -25.77
CA MET A 164 -12.89 -13.68 -25.76
C MET A 164 -11.66 -12.78 -26.08
N VAL A 165 -11.82 -11.45 -26.15
CA VAL A 165 -10.68 -10.53 -26.39
C VAL A 165 -10.07 -10.06 -25.06
N SER A 166 -8.76 -10.28 -24.89
CA SER A 166 -8.04 -9.83 -23.69
C SER A 166 -7.81 -8.31 -23.66
N VAL A 167 -7.58 -7.75 -22.47
CA VAL A 167 -7.22 -6.33 -22.31
C VAL A 167 -5.95 -5.95 -23.10
N HIS A 168 -5.05 -6.91 -23.34
CA HIS A 168 -3.83 -6.70 -24.13
C HIS A 168 -4.12 -6.40 -25.60
N GLN A 169 -5.26 -6.86 -26.09
CA GLN A 169 -5.73 -6.67 -27.46
C GLN A 169 -6.78 -5.55 -27.55
N ARG A 170 -6.95 -4.72 -26.51
CA ARG A 170 -8.02 -3.72 -26.46
C ARG A 170 -8.05 -2.76 -27.66
N ARG A 171 -6.88 -2.46 -28.23
CA ARG A 171 -6.70 -1.57 -29.39
C ARG A 171 -6.93 -2.26 -30.74
N GLN A 172 -6.99 -3.59 -30.79
CA GLN A 172 -7.30 -4.31 -32.03
C GLN A 172 -8.80 -4.23 -32.28
N HIS A 173 -9.18 -3.83 -33.50
CA HIS A 173 -10.55 -3.99 -33.99
C HIS A 173 -10.70 -5.44 -34.42
N SER A 174 -11.16 -6.32 -33.53
CA SER A 174 -11.39 -7.71 -33.88
C SER A 174 -12.71 -7.81 -34.64
N ILE A 175 -12.62 -8.01 -35.95
CA ILE A 175 -13.75 -8.44 -36.80
C ILE A 175 -13.80 -9.99 -36.87
N LEU A 176 -12.71 -10.66 -36.47
CA LEU A 176 -12.61 -12.12 -36.44
C LEU A 176 -12.65 -12.68 -35.01
N GLY A 177 -13.22 -13.88 -34.86
CA GLY A 177 -13.24 -14.61 -33.59
C GLY A 177 -11.84 -14.89 -33.06
N SER A 178 -11.63 -14.65 -31.75
CA SER A 178 -10.35 -14.88 -31.07
C SER A 178 -10.40 -16.20 -30.29
N TYR A 179 -9.35 -17.01 -30.42
CA TYR A 179 -9.24 -18.28 -29.70
C TYR A 179 -8.64 -18.09 -28.30
N PRO A 180 -9.00 -18.95 -27.32
CA PRO A 180 -8.41 -18.90 -25.98
C PRO A 180 -6.90 -19.13 -26.03
N LEU A 181 -6.14 -18.23 -25.40
CA LEU A 181 -4.68 -18.35 -25.29
C LEU A 181 -4.32 -19.09 -24.00
N LYS A 182 -3.36 -20.03 -24.08
CA LYS A 182 -2.87 -20.79 -22.91
C LYS A 182 -2.19 -19.90 -21.85
N GLY A 183 -1.64 -18.76 -22.24
CA GLY A 183 -1.00 -17.81 -21.34
C GLY A 183 -1.23 -16.37 -21.80
N GLN A 184 -1.60 -15.51 -20.85
CA GLN A 184 -1.91 -14.11 -21.10
C GLN A 184 -0.68 -13.21 -20.84
N GLY A 185 -0.73 -11.96 -21.33
CA GLY A 185 0.32 -10.96 -21.08
C GLY A 185 0.42 -10.54 -19.60
N THR A 186 1.58 -10.02 -19.22
CA THR A 186 1.84 -9.50 -17.86
C THR A 186 1.23 -8.12 -17.63
N MET A 187 1.08 -7.70 -16.36
CA MET A 187 0.53 -6.38 -16.02
C MET A 187 1.32 -5.21 -16.63
N ILE A 188 2.65 -5.38 -16.74
CA ILE A 188 3.57 -4.40 -17.33
C ILE A 188 3.18 -4.05 -18.77
N ARG A 189 2.67 -5.03 -19.53
CA ARG A 189 2.25 -4.81 -20.92
C ARG A 189 0.94 -4.00 -20.99
N THR A 190 0.07 -4.12 -19.99
CA THR A 190 -1.20 -3.38 -19.92
C THR A 190 -1.01 -1.94 -19.50
N GLN A 191 -0.21 -1.71 -18.45
CA GLN A 191 -0.02 -0.38 -17.85
C GLN A 191 1.46 -0.06 -17.66
N ARG A 192 1.96 0.97 -18.37
CA ARG A 192 3.34 1.45 -18.24
C ARG A 192 3.68 1.92 -16.83
N THR A 193 2.70 2.41 -16.08
CA THR A 193 2.90 2.90 -14.72
C THR A 193 3.39 1.80 -13.78
N VAL A 194 3.02 0.53 -14.00
CA VAL A 194 3.56 -0.61 -13.25
C VAL A 194 5.09 -0.68 -13.40
N CYS A 195 5.62 -0.45 -14.60
CA CYS A 195 7.07 -0.42 -14.81
C CYS A 195 7.74 0.71 -14.02
N CYS A 196 7.16 1.92 -14.03
CA CYS A 196 7.68 3.05 -13.26
C CYS A 196 7.69 2.75 -11.75
N ILE A 197 6.63 2.11 -11.25
CA ILE A 197 6.53 1.69 -9.85
C ILE A 197 7.63 0.69 -9.51
N LEU A 198 7.86 -0.33 -10.34
CA LEU A 198 8.92 -1.31 -10.10
C LEU A 198 10.31 -0.66 -10.08
N VAL A 199 10.61 0.24 -11.02
CA VAL A 199 11.88 0.99 -11.05
C VAL A 199 12.05 1.80 -9.77
N PHE A 200 11.00 2.48 -9.33
CA PHE A 200 11.01 3.26 -8.08
C PHE A 200 11.25 2.37 -6.84
N LEU A 201 10.63 1.20 -6.75
CA LEU A 201 10.82 0.27 -5.63
C LEU A 201 12.24 -0.31 -5.58
N TRP A 202 12.79 -0.69 -6.73
CA TRP A 202 14.17 -1.15 -6.82
C TRP A 202 15.17 -0.03 -6.48
N PHE A 203 14.87 1.21 -6.86
CA PHE A 203 15.64 2.37 -6.42
C PHE A 203 15.59 2.54 -4.89
N LEU A 204 14.42 2.44 -4.26
CA LEU A 204 14.29 2.52 -2.79
C LEU A 204 15.08 1.40 -2.08
N ALA A 205 15.02 0.16 -2.59
CA ALA A 205 15.78 -0.96 -2.04
C ALA A 205 17.30 -0.73 -2.18
N ALA A 206 17.76 -0.27 -3.35
CA ALA A 206 19.15 0.08 -3.58
C ALA A 206 19.61 1.24 -2.68
N ALA A 207 18.78 2.26 -2.48
CA ALA A 207 19.06 3.37 -1.58
C ALA A 207 19.16 2.91 -0.11
N ALA A 208 18.29 1.99 0.34
CA ALA A 208 18.38 1.41 1.68
C ALA A 208 19.68 0.60 1.88
N MET A 209 20.10 -0.16 0.88
CA MET A 209 21.38 -0.88 0.90
C MET A 209 22.58 0.08 0.89
N ALA A 210 22.53 1.13 0.07
CA ALA A 210 23.58 2.15 0.04
C ALA A 210 23.68 2.86 1.40
N TRP A 211 22.55 3.17 2.04
CA TRP A 211 22.50 3.75 3.37
C TRP A 211 23.14 2.83 4.41
N LEU A 212 22.81 1.53 4.41
CA LEU A 212 23.46 0.52 5.27
C LEU A 212 24.99 0.53 5.12
N VAL A 213 25.47 0.44 3.88
CA VAL A 213 26.92 0.43 3.57
C VAL A 213 27.57 1.72 4.04
N SER A 214 26.92 2.86 3.82
CA SER A 214 27.43 4.17 4.24
C SER A 214 27.59 4.26 5.76
N ILE A 215 26.60 3.79 6.53
CA ILE A 215 26.71 3.76 8.00
C ILE A 215 27.82 2.81 8.46
N MET A 216 27.99 1.66 7.82
CA MET A 216 29.06 0.72 8.16
C MET A 216 30.45 1.31 7.91
N ILE A 217 30.64 2.04 6.80
CA ILE A 217 31.91 2.72 6.50
C ILE A 217 32.20 3.79 7.56
N ILE A 218 31.23 4.64 7.89
CA ILE A 218 31.39 5.69 8.91
C ILE A 218 31.69 5.07 10.29
N ALA A 219 31.00 4.00 10.66
CA ALA A 219 31.22 3.29 11.92
C ALA A 219 32.64 2.70 12.01
N ARG A 220 33.14 2.14 10.91
CA ARG A 220 34.51 1.62 10.80
C ARG A 220 35.56 2.72 10.91
N GLU A 221 35.34 3.86 10.28
CA GLU A 221 36.25 5.01 10.36
C GLU A 221 36.32 5.58 11.78
N ARG A 222 35.18 5.76 12.45
CA ARG A 222 35.12 6.31 13.82
C ARG A 222 35.76 5.41 14.87
N SER A 223 35.64 4.10 14.74
CA SER A 223 36.20 3.13 15.68
C SER A 223 37.67 2.78 15.41
N GLY A 224 38.19 3.19 14.25
CA GLY A 224 39.54 2.86 13.81
C GLY A 224 39.63 1.45 13.21
N VAL A 225 40.29 1.35 12.05
CA VAL A 225 40.34 0.12 11.23
C VAL A 225 40.86 -1.11 12.00
N LYS A 226 41.73 -0.92 13.00
CA LYS A 226 42.33 -2.02 13.77
C LYS A 226 41.44 -2.56 14.90
N CYS A 227 40.47 -1.78 15.37
CA CYS A 227 39.60 -2.14 16.50
C CYS A 227 38.20 -2.53 16.02
N TRP A 228 37.72 -2.01 14.88
CA TRP A 228 36.37 -2.31 14.41
C TRP A 228 36.13 -3.79 14.10
N ARG A 229 35.11 -4.36 14.75
CA ARG A 229 34.57 -5.69 14.47
C ARG A 229 33.08 -5.55 14.14
N PRO A 230 32.60 -6.15 13.02
CA PRO A 230 31.18 -6.12 12.71
C PRO A 230 30.40 -6.85 13.81
N ALA A 231 29.45 -6.14 14.41
CA ALA A 231 28.58 -6.64 15.47
C ALA A 231 27.12 -6.59 15.03
N LEU A 232 26.42 -7.72 15.05
CA LEU A 232 24.99 -7.80 14.74
C LEU A 232 24.12 -7.50 15.99
N LYS A 233 24.61 -6.64 16.89
CA LYS A 233 23.89 -6.30 18.12
C LYS A 233 22.77 -5.31 17.80
N TRP A 234 21.57 -5.63 18.28
CA TRP A 234 20.38 -4.78 18.10
C TRP A 234 20.43 -3.48 18.93
N SER A 235 21.10 -3.52 20.08
CA SER A 235 21.35 -2.36 20.95
C SER A 235 22.55 -1.55 20.47
N ILE A 236 22.57 -0.27 20.83
CA ILE A 236 23.71 0.61 20.60
C ILE A 236 24.90 0.09 21.41
N THR A 237 26.03 -0.09 20.74
CA THR A 237 27.30 -0.48 21.39
C THR A 237 28.45 0.39 20.92
N SER A 238 29.40 0.62 21.82
CA SER A 238 30.61 1.41 21.62
C SER A 238 31.86 0.52 21.67
N ASN A 239 33.04 1.15 21.57
CA ASN A 239 34.36 0.50 21.52
C ASN A 239 34.60 -0.24 20.20
N CYS A 240 35.27 -1.39 20.25
CA CYS A 240 35.60 -2.21 19.08
C CYS A 240 34.38 -2.82 18.37
N SER A 241 33.16 -2.70 18.91
CA SER A 241 31.92 -3.15 18.27
C SER A 241 31.00 -1.99 17.84
N TRP A 242 31.57 -0.82 17.53
CA TRP A 242 30.80 0.38 17.17
C TRP A 242 29.80 0.11 16.03
N ASN A 243 28.50 0.25 16.33
CA ASN A 243 27.42 -0.16 15.43
C ASN A 243 26.41 0.93 15.03
N TRP A 244 26.71 2.18 15.33
CA TRP A 244 25.79 3.27 15.10
C TRP A 244 26.48 4.54 14.58
N THR A 245 25.71 5.45 14.01
CA THR A 245 26.16 6.83 13.80
C THR A 245 24.99 7.78 14.01
N SER A 246 25.29 9.01 14.40
CA SER A 246 24.31 10.09 14.44
C SER A 246 24.29 10.84 13.11
N PHE A 247 23.17 11.49 12.82
CA PHE A 247 23.06 12.43 11.72
C PHE A 247 24.14 13.53 11.82
N PRO A 248 24.99 13.71 10.78
CA PRO A 248 26.04 14.73 10.78
C PRO A 248 25.37 16.09 10.57
N GLY A 249 25.15 16.81 11.67
CA GLY A 249 24.27 17.98 11.73
C GLY A 249 23.38 17.99 12.98
N GLY A 250 23.30 16.86 13.70
CA GLY A 250 22.90 16.89 15.11
C GLY A 250 23.87 17.80 15.88
N PRO A 251 23.41 18.55 16.89
CA PRO A 251 24.25 19.49 17.62
C PRO A 251 25.55 18.79 18.01
N ALA A 252 26.70 19.38 17.66
CA ALA A 252 27.79 19.29 18.62
C ALA A 252 27.17 19.77 19.93
N LEU A 253 27.15 18.89 20.93
CA LEU A 253 26.28 18.90 22.13
C LEU A 253 26.19 20.24 22.88
N PHE A 254 27.01 21.23 22.52
CA PHE A 254 27.15 22.53 23.17
C PHE A 254 27.28 23.73 22.21
N THR A 255 27.20 23.57 20.88
CA THR A 255 27.45 24.68 19.93
C THR A 255 26.39 24.89 18.86
N SER A 256 25.27 24.16 18.90
CA SER A 256 24.18 24.39 17.93
C SER A 256 23.38 25.63 18.33
N PRO A 257 23.15 26.59 17.42
CA PRO A 257 22.33 27.78 17.69
C PRO A 257 20.82 27.47 17.79
N HIS A 258 20.41 26.21 17.64
CA HIS A 258 19.01 25.82 17.57
C HIS A 258 18.41 25.46 18.94
N THR A 259 17.22 26.00 19.22
CA THR A 259 16.47 25.65 20.44
C THR A 259 16.00 24.19 20.40
N TYR A 260 15.73 23.60 21.57
CA TYR A 260 15.24 22.22 21.69
C TYR A 260 14.01 21.95 20.80
N GLY A 261 13.03 22.87 20.80
CA GLY A 261 11.85 22.76 19.94
C GLY A 261 12.17 22.75 18.45
N GLN A 262 13.13 23.59 18.01
CA GLN A 262 13.58 23.60 16.62
C GLN A 262 14.24 22.28 16.23
N GLN A 263 15.05 21.69 17.12
CA GLN A 263 15.70 20.40 16.85
C GLN A 263 14.68 19.27 16.68
N ILE A 264 13.63 19.23 17.50
CA ILE A 264 12.56 18.25 17.36
C ILE A 264 11.82 18.42 16.03
N VAL A 265 11.52 19.67 15.65
CA VAL A 265 10.85 19.95 14.36
C VAL A 265 11.73 19.52 13.19
N ILE A 266 13.04 19.81 13.22
CA ILE A 266 13.98 19.38 12.19
C ILE A 266 14.04 17.86 12.11
N ASN A 267 14.12 17.17 13.26
CA ASN A 267 14.09 15.72 13.33
C ASN A 267 12.79 15.14 12.74
N LEU A 268 11.64 15.71 13.11
CA LEU A 268 10.34 15.32 12.56
C LEU A 268 10.31 15.49 11.04
N VAL A 269 10.74 16.65 10.52
CA VAL A 269 10.77 16.94 9.08
C VAL A 269 11.69 15.96 8.35
N PHE A 270 12.89 15.72 8.88
CA PHE A 270 13.85 14.77 8.30
C PHE A 270 13.28 13.34 8.25
N THR A 271 12.78 12.85 9.39
CA THR A 271 12.20 11.50 9.49
C THR A 271 10.99 11.36 8.58
N THR A 272 10.13 12.39 8.53
CA THR A 272 8.96 12.44 7.66
C THR A 272 9.35 12.43 6.18
N ALA A 273 10.42 13.11 5.78
CA ALA A 273 10.90 13.11 4.40
C ALA A 273 11.40 11.72 3.97
N VAL A 274 12.21 11.05 4.80
CA VAL A 274 12.69 9.69 4.55
C VAL A 274 11.53 8.70 4.47
N GLN A 275 10.62 8.75 5.45
CA GLN A 275 9.45 7.88 5.44
C GLN A 275 8.47 8.19 4.33
N GLY A 276 8.39 9.45 3.89
CA GLY A 276 7.50 9.86 2.81
C GLY A 276 7.79 9.13 1.50
N LEU A 277 9.06 8.95 1.16
CA LEU A 277 9.47 8.18 -0.02
C LEU A 277 9.01 6.73 0.06
N GLN A 278 9.18 6.09 1.23
CA GLN A 278 8.71 4.72 1.48
C GLN A 278 7.18 4.62 1.44
N THR A 279 6.48 5.56 2.06
CA THR A 279 5.01 5.64 2.07
C THR A 279 4.46 5.70 0.65
N ILE A 280 5.03 6.55 -0.20
CA ILE A 280 4.67 6.63 -1.62
C ILE A 280 4.89 5.27 -2.30
N GLY A 281 6.03 4.64 -2.06
CA GLY A 281 6.35 3.31 -2.61
C GLY A 281 5.33 2.24 -2.22
N LEU A 282 4.96 2.17 -0.94
CA LEU A 282 3.98 1.22 -0.43
C LEU A 282 2.58 1.43 -1.04
N HIS A 283 2.15 2.69 -1.19
CA HIS A 283 0.88 2.98 -1.86
C HIS A 283 0.92 2.78 -3.38
N CYS A 284 2.08 2.87 -4.00
CA CYS A 284 2.25 2.42 -5.38
C CYS A 284 2.15 0.89 -5.50
N VAL A 285 2.68 0.11 -4.55
CA VAL A 285 2.51 -1.36 -4.51
C VAL A 285 1.04 -1.75 -4.32
N GLU A 286 0.27 -0.96 -3.56
CA GLU A 286 -1.18 -1.14 -3.39
C GLU A 286 -1.91 -1.22 -4.74
N LEU A 287 -1.49 -0.45 -5.74
CA LEU A 287 -2.02 -0.56 -7.11
C LEU A 287 -1.78 -1.95 -7.71
N ILE A 288 -0.54 -2.44 -7.66
CA ILE A 288 -0.14 -3.72 -8.25
C ILE A 288 -0.91 -4.86 -7.57
N VAL A 289 -1.01 -4.81 -6.25
CA VAL A 289 -1.78 -5.78 -5.44
C VAL A 289 -3.26 -5.75 -5.83
N ASN A 290 -3.86 -4.57 -5.94
CA ASN A 290 -5.26 -4.44 -6.33
C ASN A 290 -5.52 -4.91 -7.76
N MET A 291 -4.62 -4.65 -8.72
CA MET A 291 -4.71 -5.20 -10.08
C MET A 291 -4.62 -6.73 -10.09
N SER A 292 -3.72 -7.31 -9.29
CA SER A 292 -3.60 -8.77 -9.11
C SER A 292 -4.88 -9.37 -8.53
N ARG A 293 -5.47 -8.68 -7.54
CA ARG A 293 -6.71 -9.10 -6.90
C ARG A 293 -7.90 -9.00 -7.85
N ASP A 294 -7.99 -7.92 -8.64
CA ASP A 294 -9.04 -7.75 -9.64
C ASP A 294 -9.00 -8.88 -10.68
N GLU A 295 -7.81 -9.23 -11.19
CA GLU A 295 -7.64 -10.36 -12.11
C GLU A 295 -7.96 -11.71 -11.42
N SER A 296 -7.58 -11.89 -10.16
CA SER A 296 -7.89 -13.12 -9.41
C SER A 296 -9.38 -13.27 -9.14
N SER A 297 -10.08 -12.15 -8.86
CA SER A 297 -11.54 -12.12 -8.71
C SER A 297 -12.24 -12.43 -10.03
N TRP A 298 -11.74 -11.89 -11.15
CA TRP A 298 -12.24 -12.22 -12.48
C TRP A 298 -12.04 -13.71 -12.80
N ARG A 299 -10.90 -14.29 -12.44
CA ARG A 299 -10.63 -15.71 -12.68
C ARG A 299 -11.43 -16.65 -11.80
N SER A 300 -11.79 -16.20 -10.60
CA SER A 300 -12.64 -16.98 -9.69
C SER A 300 -14.07 -17.14 -10.22
N ALA A 301 -14.47 -16.33 -11.21
CA ALA A 301 -15.73 -16.48 -11.94
C ALA A 301 -15.84 -17.80 -12.72
N TYR A 302 -14.70 -18.35 -13.14
CA TYR A 302 -14.62 -19.53 -14.01
C TYR A 302 -13.93 -20.68 -13.29
N CYS A 303 -14.54 -21.86 -13.28
CA CYS A 303 -13.93 -23.09 -12.80
C CYS A 303 -14.14 -24.20 -13.84
N GLU A 304 -13.05 -24.83 -14.26
CA GLU A 304 -13.06 -25.93 -15.24
C GLU A 304 -13.82 -27.16 -14.72
N THR A 305 -13.88 -27.32 -13.39
CA THR A 305 -14.56 -28.43 -12.72
C THR A 305 -15.92 -27.98 -12.18
N ARG A 306 -17.01 -28.54 -12.73
CA ARG A 306 -18.42 -28.26 -12.36
C ARG A 306 -18.74 -28.39 -10.85
N ARG A 307 -17.93 -29.15 -10.09
CA ARG A 307 -18.07 -29.37 -8.63
C ARG A 307 -17.33 -28.36 -7.74
N GLY A 308 -16.53 -27.45 -8.32
CA GLY A 308 -15.68 -26.52 -7.57
C GLY A 308 -15.84 -25.05 -7.94
N ALA A 309 -16.74 -24.72 -8.87
CA ALA A 309 -17.07 -23.33 -9.19
C ALA A 309 -17.87 -22.75 -8.03
N LYS A 310 -17.27 -21.85 -7.24
CA LYS A 310 -17.99 -21.12 -6.17
C LYS A 310 -19.03 -20.14 -6.70
N GLY A 311 -19.22 -20.04 -8.02
CA GLY A 311 -20.08 -19.04 -8.64
C GLY A 311 -19.54 -17.62 -8.44
N LEU A 312 -20.14 -16.68 -9.17
CA LEU A 312 -19.72 -15.28 -9.16
C LEU A 312 -20.26 -14.56 -7.92
N GLN A 313 -19.58 -14.59 -6.76
CA GLN A 313 -20.08 -13.87 -5.58
C GLN A 313 -19.96 -12.33 -5.75
N LEU A 314 -21.07 -11.68 -6.13
CA LEU A 314 -21.17 -10.21 -6.19
C LEU A 314 -21.30 -9.57 -4.80
N SER A 315 -21.65 -10.36 -3.78
CA SER A 315 -22.08 -9.93 -2.43
C SER A 315 -21.06 -10.13 -1.30
N ALA A 316 -19.76 -10.33 -1.60
CA ALA A 316 -18.77 -10.45 -0.53
C ALA A 316 -18.55 -9.11 0.19
N SER A 317 -18.55 -9.12 1.53
CA SER A 317 -18.30 -7.91 2.32
C SER A 317 -16.90 -7.34 2.00
N PRO A 318 -16.77 -6.03 1.68
CA PRO A 318 -15.51 -5.45 1.17
C PRO A 318 -14.31 -5.69 2.09
N PHE A 319 -14.55 -5.65 3.41
CA PHE A 319 -13.52 -5.87 4.42
C PHE A 319 -13.07 -7.33 4.51
N ARG A 320 -14.01 -8.29 4.48
CA ARG A 320 -13.69 -9.72 4.49
C ARG A 320 -12.97 -10.12 3.20
N ALA A 321 -13.40 -9.59 2.06
CA ALA A 321 -12.76 -9.82 0.76
C ALA A 321 -11.35 -9.20 0.68
N ALA A 322 -11.11 -8.07 1.36
CA ALA A 322 -9.79 -7.46 1.43
C ALA A 322 -8.81 -8.27 2.30
N ILE A 323 -9.26 -8.81 3.44
CA ILE A 323 -8.39 -9.59 4.33
C ILE A 323 -8.22 -11.05 3.86
N SER A 324 -9.19 -11.59 3.12
CA SER A 324 -9.11 -12.95 2.59
C SER A 324 -8.10 -13.11 1.45
N SER A 325 -7.74 -12.03 0.74
CA SER A 325 -6.70 -12.07 -0.29
C SER A 325 -5.31 -12.05 0.36
N TRP A 326 -4.53 -13.08 0.08
CA TRP A 326 -3.17 -13.21 0.60
C TRP A 326 -2.27 -12.04 0.12
N GLU A 327 -2.51 -11.51 -1.09
CA GLU A 327 -1.74 -10.38 -1.62
C GLU A 327 -1.89 -9.12 -0.76
N ASN A 328 -3.12 -8.82 -0.33
CA ASN A 328 -3.39 -7.65 0.51
C ASN A 328 -2.97 -7.88 1.96
N ALA A 329 -3.09 -9.11 2.47
CA ALA A 329 -2.57 -9.47 3.79
C ALA A 329 -1.04 -9.26 3.86
N VAL A 330 -0.31 -9.72 2.84
CA VAL A 330 1.15 -9.50 2.73
C VAL A 330 1.47 -8.00 2.66
N LEU A 331 0.73 -7.22 1.87
CA LEU A 331 0.94 -5.77 1.78
C LEU A 331 0.68 -5.06 3.10
N LEU A 332 -0.39 -5.42 3.81
CA LEU A 332 -0.74 -4.83 5.10
C LEU A 332 0.35 -5.08 6.15
N VAL A 333 0.85 -6.32 6.22
CA VAL A 333 1.97 -6.68 7.08
C VAL A 333 3.23 -5.93 6.67
N ALA A 334 3.51 -5.83 5.36
CA ALA A 334 4.68 -5.12 4.86
C ALA A 334 4.63 -3.61 5.18
N LYS A 335 3.47 -2.96 5.06
CA LYS A 335 3.28 -1.55 5.46
C LYS A 335 3.67 -1.34 6.92
N ALA A 336 3.06 -2.10 7.83
CA ALA A 336 3.33 -1.98 9.26
C ALA A 336 4.80 -2.30 9.60
N ALA A 337 5.33 -3.41 9.06
CA ALA A 337 6.69 -3.86 9.33
C ALA A 337 7.76 -2.91 8.78
N LEU A 338 7.57 -2.34 7.59
CA LEU A 338 8.53 -1.38 7.01
C LEU A 338 8.51 -0.05 7.75
N HIS A 339 7.35 0.49 8.12
CA HIS A 339 7.29 1.72 8.92
C HIS A 339 7.89 1.54 10.31
N TRP A 340 7.62 0.39 10.95
CA TRP A 340 8.26 0.02 12.20
C TRP A 340 9.79 -0.12 12.04
N ALA A 341 10.27 -0.89 11.05
CA ALA A 341 11.71 -1.08 10.83
C ALA A 341 12.43 0.23 10.50
N ALA A 342 11.81 1.13 9.73
CA ALA A 342 12.34 2.45 9.45
C ALA A 342 12.42 3.32 10.72
N SER A 343 11.41 3.26 11.61
CA SER A 343 11.45 3.92 12.92
C SER A 343 12.58 3.37 13.79
N GLN A 344 12.77 2.04 13.83
CA GLN A 344 13.87 1.42 14.56
C GLN A 344 15.25 1.80 14.00
N ALA A 345 15.34 1.92 12.67
CA ALA A 345 16.55 2.36 11.98
C ALA A 345 16.90 3.84 12.23
N MET A 346 15.92 4.69 12.51
CA MET A 346 16.06 6.14 12.79
C MET A 346 15.61 6.50 14.20
N ALA A 347 16.19 5.86 15.20
CA ALA A 347 15.78 6.08 16.59
C ALA A 347 16.15 7.50 17.05
N SER A 348 15.18 8.19 17.65
CA SER A 348 15.39 9.52 18.23
C SER A 348 15.81 9.43 19.69
N TYR A 349 16.92 10.09 20.03
CA TYR A 349 17.47 10.12 21.38
C TYR A 349 17.46 11.54 21.94
N GLY A 350 17.05 11.67 23.20
CA GLY A 350 17.10 12.91 23.97
C GLY A 350 18.29 12.92 24.93
N TYR A 351 18.95 14.07 25.04
CA TYR A 351 20.05 14.28 25.97
C TYR A 351 19.59 15.06 27.21
N PRO A 352 19.57 14.44 28.39
CA PRO A 352 19.27 15.16 29.62
C PRO A 352 20.47 16.00 30.09
N LEU A 353 20.18 17.14 30.70
CA LEU A 353 21.09 17.93 31.51
C LEU A 353 21.17 17.35 32.93
N LEU A 354 22.19 17.77 33.69
CA LEU A 354 22.33 17.45 35.12
C LEU A 354 21.11 17.84 35.97
N ASN A 355 20.29 18.81 35.51
CA ASN A 355 19.06 19.24 36.18
C ASN A 355 17.82 18.41 35.80
N GLY A 356 17.96 17.43 34.91
CA GLY A 356 16.86 16.61 34.39
C GLY A 356 16.20 17.14 33.11
N ASP A 357 16.49 18.37 32.69
CA ASP A 357 15.93 18.97 31.48
C ASP A 357 16.58 18.43 30.20
N ILE A 358 15.81 18.18 29.14
CA ILE A 358 16.34 17.72 27.85
C ILE A 358 16.84 18.92 27.04
N VAL A 359 18.11 18.93 26.66
CA VAL A 359 18.74 20.08 25.98
C VAL A 359 18.88 19.87 24.48
N ALA A 360 19.01 18.62 24.05
CA ALA A 360 19.18 18.30 22.65
C ALA A 360 18.49 17.00 22.26
N THR A 361 18.13 16.89 20.98
CA THR A 361 17.69 15.63 20.38
C THR A 361 18.54 15.30 19.17
N VAL A 362 18.79 14.00 18.95
CA VAL A 362 19.55 13.51 17.81
C VAL A 362 18.92 12.26 17.23
N VAL A 363 19.01 12.11 15.91
CA VAL A 363 18.66 10.87 15.21
C VAL A 363 19.88 9.97 15.15
N VAL A 364 19.70 8.75 15.64
CA VAL A 364 20.72 7.71 15.63
C VAL A 364 20.34 6.62 14.64
N PHE A 365 21.32 6.25 13.82
CA PHE A 365 21.24 5.20 12.83
C PHE A 365 22.04 3.98 13.29
N VAL A 366 21.39 2.83 13.41
CA VAL A 366 22.00 1.58 13.91
C VAL A 366 22.02 0.56 12.78
N TYR A 367 23.20 0.17 12.29
CA TYR A 367 23.29 -0.58 11.03
C TYR A 367 22.58 -1.95 11.04
N PRO A 368 22.51 -2.73 12.15
CA PRO A 368 21.72 -3.97 12.16
C PRO A 368 20.22 -3.71 11.95
N ARG A 369 19.70 -2.58 12.45
CA ARG A 369 18.29 -2.17 12.27
C ARG A 369 18.04 -1.68 10.84
N ILE A 370 18.98 -0.94 10.26
CA ILE A 370 18.96 -0.55 8.84
C ILE A 370 19.04 -1.79 7.95
N ALA A 371 19.81 -2.81 8.32
CA ALA A 371 19.91 -4.06 7.57
C ALA A 371 18.56 -4.80 7.52
N LEU A 372 17.84 -4.85 8.64
CA LEU A 372 16.46 -5.37 8.67
C LEU A 372 15.54 -4.56 7.74
N TYR A 373 15.59 -3.23 7.82
CA TYR A 373 14.81 -2.36 6.94
C TYR A 373 15.14 -2.60 5.45
N ALA A 374 16.42 -2.66 5.08
CA ALA A 374 16.87 -2.90 3.72
C ALA A 374 16.43 -4.28 3.19
N LEU A 375 16.49 -5.32 4.04
CA LEU A 375 15.97 -6.65 3.72
C LEU A 375 14.47 -6.61 3.43
N LEU A 376 13.68 -5.96 4.28
CA LEU A 376 12.24 -5.83 4.08
C LEU A 376 11.91 -5.04 2.80
N ALA A 377 12.65 -3.98 2.51
CA ALA A 377 12.46 -3.17 1.30
C ALA A 377 12.77 -3.97 0.04
N PHE A 378 13.84 -4.77 0.08
CA PHE A 378 14.19 -5.71 -0.99
C PHE A 378 13.11 -6.77 -1.20
N LEU A 379 12.61 -7.39 -0.12
CA LEU A 379 11.53 -8.38 -0.19
C LEU A 379 10.24 -7.79 -0.77
N LEU A 380 9.90 -6.55 -0.42
CA LEU A 380 8.76 -5.84 -1.02
C LEU A 380 8.96 -5.64 -2.53
N ALA A 381 10.16 -5.22 -2.96
CA ALA A 381 10.47 -5.04 -4.38
C ALA A 381 10.38 -6.37 -5.16
N VAL A 382 10.87 -7.46 -4.58
CA VAL A 382 10.75 -8.82 -5.14
C VAL A 382 9.28 -9.24 -5.22
N PHE A 383 8.50 -9.04 -4.16
CA PHE A 383 7.07 -9.34 -4.13
C PHE A 383 6.29 -8.57 -5.21
N ALA A 384 6.50 -7.26 -5.31
CA ALA A 384 5.86 -6.43 -6.34
C ALA A 384 6.28 -6.85 -7.76
N THR A 385 7.55 -7.20 -7.95
CA THR A 385 8.07 -7.71 -9.23
C THR A 385 7.44 -9.05 -9.58
N TYR A 386 7.30 -9.96 -8.62
CA TYR A 386 6.63 -11.24 -8.79
C TYR A 386 5.18 -11.04 -9.26
N LEU A 387 4.40 -10.20 -8.58
CA LEU A 387 3.01 -9.92 -8.96
C LEU A 387 2.92 -9.28 -10.37
N ALA A 388 3.78 -8.32 -10.67
CA ALA A 388 3.76 -7.62 -11.95
C ALA A 388 4.16 -8.53 -13.14
N LEU A 389 5.05 -9.49 -12.92
CA LEU A 389 5.51 -10.45 -13.94
C LEU A 389 4.68 -11.73 -14.00
N ARG A 390 3.83 -11.99 -13.00
CA ARG A 390 2.94 -13.14 -12.97
C ARG A 390 2.05 -13.12 -14.21
N ARG A 391 2.16 -14.16 -15.02
CA ARG A 391 1.30 -14.35 -16.19
C ARG A 391 0.03 -15.07 -15.76
N PRO A 392 -1.16 -14.50 -16.03
CA PRO A 392 -2.39 -15.20 -15.80
C PRO A 392 -2.49 -16.44 -16.72
N SER A 393 -2.84 -17.58 -16.14
CA SER A 393 -2.96 -18.87 -16.84
C SER A 393 -4.42 -19.31 -16.97
N GLY A 394 -4.75 -19.97 -18.07
CA GLY A 394 -6.08 -20.53 -18.33
C GLY A 394 -6.80 -19.87 -19.51
N CYS A 395 -7.89 -20.50 -19.95
CA CYS A 395 -8.63 -20.12 -21.16
C CYS A 395 -9.34 -18.77 -21.08
N GLN A 396 -9.59 -18.26 -19.86
CA GLN A 396 -10.25 -16.98 -19.65
C GLN A 396 -9.33 -15.80 -20.02
N PRO A 397 -9.80 -14.87 -20.87
CA PRO A 397 -9.03 -13.68 -21.24
C PRO A 397 -8.69 -12.83 -20.01
N ALA A 398 -7.50 -12.24 -20.00
CA ALA A 398 -7.10 -11.34 -18.90
C ALA A 398 -7.84 -10.01 -19.00
N THR A 399 -8.35 -9.52 -17.86
CA THR A 399 -9.05 -8.23 -17.75
C THR A 399 -8.21 -7.21 -17.00
N MET A 400 -7.42 -7.65 -16.00
CA MET A 400 -6.63 -6.80 -15.10
C MET A 400 -7.46 -5.64 -14.52
N GLY A 401 -8.76 -5.87 -14.29
CA GLY A 401 -9.70 -4.86 -13.79
C GLY A 401 -10.15 -3.81 -14.81
N HIS A 402 -9.91 -3.98 -16.10
CA HIS A 402 -10.41 -3.05 -17.13
C HIS A 402 -11.92 -3.21 -17.35
N LEU A 403 -12.70 -2.17 -17.02
CA LEU A 403 -14.16 -2.25 -16.90
C LEU A 403 -14.84 -2.60 -18.22
N GLN A 404 -14.45 -1.94 -19.33
CA GLN A 404 -15.02 -2.24 -20.64
C GLN A 404 -14.71 -3.68 -21.10
N THR A 405 -13.52 -4.21 -20.77
CA THR A 405 -13.19 -5.60 -21.13
C THR A 405 -14.02 -6.58 -20.31
N ILE A 406 -14.32 -6.27 -19.06
CA ILE A 406 -15.24 -7.09 -18.26
C ILE A 406 -16.65 -7.02 -18.86
N ALA A 407 -17.12 -5.82 -19.20
CA ALA A 407 -18.41 -5.62 -19.86
C ALA A 407 -18.55 -6.38 -21.18
N ASP A 408 -17.48 -6.47 -21.97
CA ASP A 408 -17.43 -7.21 -23.25
C ASP A 408 -17.31 -8.74 -23.08
N LEU A 409 -16.95 -9.24 -21.89
CA LEU A 409 -16.69 -10.67 -21.63
C LEU A 409 -17.81 -11.36 -20.83
N VAL A 410 -18.69 -10.60 -20.19
CA VAL A 410 -19.82 -11.13 -19.43
C VAL A 410 -21.07 -11.00 -20.28
N ASP A 411 -21.59 -12.14 -20.75
CA ASP A 411 -22.77 -12.20 -21.60
C ASP A 411 -24.08 -12.03 -20.80
N ASP A 412 -24.11 -12.55 -19.57
CA ASP A 412 -25.28 -12.51 -18.68
C ASP A 412 -24.90 -11.94 -17.30
N TRP A 413 -25.66 -10.93 -16.88
CA TRP A 413 -25.51 -10.23 -15.60
C TRP A 413 -26.61 -10.60 -14.60
N GLU A 414 -27.54 -11.50 -14.93
CA GLU A 414 -28.57 -11.98 -14.03
C GLU A 414 -27.99 -12.75 -12.85
N THR A 415 -28.47 -12.44 -11.64
CA THR A 415 -28.05 -13.08 -10.40
C THR A 415 -29.09 -14.03 -9.85
N ASP A 416 -28.65 -15.16 -9.32
CA ASP A 416 -29.37 -16.05 -8.41
C ASP A 416 -29.71 -15.35 -7.06
N GLU A 417 -30.62 -15.94 -6.27
CA GLU A 417 -31.02 -15.50 -4.92
C GLU A 417 -29.84 -15.32 -3.97
N ASP A 418 -28.75 -16.08 -4.17
CA ASP A 418 -27.49 -15.97 -3.41
C ASP A 418 -26.51 -14.89 -3.96
N GLY A 419 -26.87 -14.18 -5.03
CA GLY A 419 -26.04 -13.16 -5.67
C GLY A 419 -24.91 -13.73 -6.56
N HIS A 420 -25.06 -14.97 -7.04
CA HIS A 420 -24.20 -15.58 -8.05
C HIS A 420 -24.73 -15.29 -9.46
N CYS A 421 -23.88 -14.93 -10.44
CA CYS A 421 -24.33 -14.90 -11.83
C CYS A 421 -24.75 -16.30 -12.29
N ARG A 422 -25.95 -16.41 -12.88
CA ARG A 422 -26.45 -17.68 -13.40
C ARG A 422 -25.56 -18.15 -14.55
N PRO A 423 -25.16 -19.44 -14.60
CA PRO A 423 -24.66 -20.01 -15.84
C PRO A 423 -25.78 -19.92 -16.89
N VAL A 424 -25.45 -19.55 -18.12
CA VAL A 424 -26.40 -19.56 -19.24
C VAL A 424 -26.88 -21.00 -19.47
N GLU A 425 -27.98 -21.36 -18.83
CA GLU A 425 -28.67 -22.64 -19.02
C GLU A 425 -29.81 -22.52 -20.04
N SER A 426 -30.09 -21.32 -20.56
CA SER A 426 -31.27 -21.07 -21.40
C SER A 426 -31.16 -21.51 -22.86
N SER A 427 -29.99 -21.83 -23.40
CA SER A 427 -29.90 -22.21 -24.82
C SER A 427 -30.15 -23.71 -25.09
N ARG A 428 -30.33 -24.56 -24.07
CA ARG A 428 -30.61 -25.99 -24.30
C ARG A 428 -32.09 -26.32 -24.25
N ALA A 429 -32.87 -25.62 -23.42
CA ALA A 429 -34.32 -25.77 -23.37
C ALA A 429 -35.00 -25.25 -24.65
N ASP A 430 -34.49 -24.17 -25.25
CA ASP A 430 -35.03 -23.64 -26.51
C ASP A 430 -34.60 -24.45 -27.75
N VAL A 431 -33.46 -25.16 -27.68
CA VAL A 431 -33.02 -26.07 -28.75
C VAL A 431 -33.73 -27.42 -28.66
N GLU A 432 -34.04 -27.92 -27.46
CA GLU A 432 -34.89 -29.11 -27.28
C GLU A 432 -36.36 -28.80 -27.62
N ALA A 433 -36.90 -27.63 -27.25
CA ALA A 433 -38.25 -27.21 -27.64
C ALA A 433 -38.40 -26.98 -29.16
N MET A 434 -37.34 -26.53 -29.85
CA MET A 434 -37.36 -26.37 -31.32
C MET A 434 -37.12 -27.69 -32.07
N SER A 435 -36.42 -28.66 -31.44
CA SER A 435 -36.31 -30.04 -31.93
C SER A 435 -37.63 -30.80 -31.81
N ASP A 436 -38.40 -30.56 -30.74
CA ASP A 436 -39.73 -31.18 -30.55
C ASP A 436 -40.81 -30.53 -31.43
N TYR A 437 -40.67 -29.26 -31.81
CA TYR A 437 -41.57 -28.65 -32.80
C TYR A 437 -41.32 -29.11 -34.24
N LEU A 438 -40.09 -29.50 -34.58
CA LEU A 438 -39.73 -30.02 -35.90
C LEU A 438 -40.03 -31.53 -36.07
N SER A 439 -40.32 -32.26 -34.99
CA SER A 439 -40.72 -33.68 -35.06
C SER A 439 -42.23 -33.90 -35.18
N ILE A 440 -43.06 -32.85 -35.04
CA ILE A 440 -44.53 -32.93 -35.07
C ILE A 440 -45.11 -32.56 -36.46
N THR A 441 -44.28 -32.21 -37.45
CA THR A 441 -44.75 -31.78 -38.79
C THR A 441 -44.49 -32.77 -39.93
N ASP A 442 -44.05 -33.99 -39.65
CA ASP A 442 -43.79 -35.06 -40.63
C ASP A 442 -44.69 -36.32 -40.43
N GLU A 443 -45.96 -36.15 -40.08
CA GLU A 443 -47.00 -37.20 -40.26
C GLU A 443 -48.22 -36.70 -41.05
#